data_AF-A0A955Y812-F1
#
_entry.id   AF-A0A955Y812-F1
#
_cell.length_a   1.000
_cell.length_b   1.000
_cell.length_c   1.000
_cell.angle_alpha   90.00
_cell.angle_beta   90.00
_cell.angle_gamma   90.00
#
_symmetry.space_group_name_H-M   'P 1'
#
loop_
_entity.id
_entity.type
_entity.pdbx_description
1 polymer ?
#
loop_
_entity_poly.entity_id
_entity_poly.type
_entity_poly.pdbx_seq_one_letter_code
_entity_poly.pdbx_strand_id
1 'polypeptide(L)'
;WLPEGAWVGAGSMLWMLPEARGVPGIIGEMMAQGLSWSVEQGATHILATVNPPVASRFARVGYRPVGEPFLHGPERLPVQPMLLETGVEVARRAA
;
A
#
# COMPACT_ATOMS: atom_id res chain seq x y z
N TRP A 1 13.73 5.06 6.40
CA TRP A 1 14.57 5.83 5.47
C TRP A 1 14.59 5.06 4.15
N LEU A 2 14.30 5.73 3.03
CA LEU A 2 14.25 5.09 1.70
C LEU A 2 15.64 5.16 1.04
N PRO A 3 16.02 4.17 0.22
CA PRO A 3 17.30 4.18 -0.47
C PRO A 3 17.40 5.33 -1.49
N GLU A 4 18.63 5.74 -1.79
CA GLU A 4 18.91 6.71 -2.85
C GLU A 4 18.39 6.18 -4.20
N GLY A 5 17.70 7.03 -4.97
CA GLY A 5 17.07 6.64 -6.23
C GLY A 5 15.72 5.94 -6.11
N ALA A 6 15.14 5.84 -4.89
CA ALA A 6 13.79 5.32 -4.72
C ALA A 6 12.76 6.17 -5.48
N TRP A 7 12.06 5.55 -6.44
CA TRP A 7 10.86 6.10 -7.06
C TRP A 7 9.62 5.63 -6.29
N VAL A 8 8.89 6.58 -5.70
CA VAL A 8 7.85 6.29 -4.71
C VAL A 8 6.47 6.62 -5.26
N GLY A 9 5.59 5.63 -5.28
CA GLY A 9 4.16 5.82 -5.48
C GLY A 9 3.42 6.00 -4.15
N ALA A 10 2.26 6.65 -4.20
CA ALA A 10 1.35 6.76 -3.06
C ALA A 10 0.06 5.99 -3.35
N GLY A 11 -0.16 4.90 -2.61
CA GLY A 11 -1.42 4.17 -2.58
C GLY A 11 -2.41 4.90 -1.67
N SER A 12 -3.46 5.47 -2.24
CA SER A 12 -4.50 6.18 -1.49
C SER A 12 -5.89 5.84 -2.02
N MET A 13 -6.92 6.19 -1.23
CA MET A 13 -8.32 6.12 -1.66
C MET A 13 -8.79 4.71 -2.11
N LEU A 14 -8.29 3.65 -1.49
CA LEU A 14 -8.89 2.32 -1.68
C LEU A 14 -10.31 2.33 -1.11
N TRP A 15 -11.28 2.42 -2.01
CA TRP A 15 -12.68 2.53 -1.67
C TRP A 15 -13.53 1.69 -2.61
N MET A 16 -14.67 1.23 -2.09
CA MET A 16 -15.64 0.48 -2.86
C MET A 16 -17.05 0.95 -2.53
N LEU A 17 -17.88 0.94 -3.57
CA LEU A 17 -19.32 1.05 -3.47
C LEU A 17 -19.88 0.00 -2.48
N PRO A 18 -20.87 0.35 -1.65
CA PRO A 18 -21.46 -0.58 -0.69
C PRO A 18 -21.88 -1.92 -1.30
N GLU A 19 -22.43 -1.90 -2.51
CA GLU A 19 -22.95 -3.06 -3.23
C GLU A 19 -21.83 -3.99 -3.71
N ALA A 20 -20.62 -3.46 -3.91
CA ALA A 20 -19.44 -4.24 -4.27
C ALA A 20 -18.71 -4.81 -3.03
N ARG A 21 -19.10 -4.41 -1.82
CA ARG A 21 -18.49 -4.93 -0.58
C ARG A 21 -18.93 -6.38 -0.37
N GLY A 22 -17.97 -7.23 -0.04
CA GLY A 22 -18.23 -8.65 0.24
C GLY A 22 -18.14 -9.56 -0.99
N VAL A 23 -18.00 -9.01 -2.19
CA VAL A 23 -17.63 -9.80 -3.38
C VAL A 23 -16.23 -10.38 -3.16
N PRO A 24 -16.07 -11.71 -3.09
CA PRO A 24 -14.77 -12.32 -2.83
C PRO A 24 -13.76 -11.95 -3.92
N GLY A 25 -12.54 -11.61 -3.52
CA GLY A 25 -11.42 -11.37 -4.46
C GLY A 25 -11.34 -9.95 -5.05
N ILE A 26 -12.44 -9.19 -5.12
CA ILE A 26 -12.47 -7.90 -5.84
C ILE A 26 -11.45 -6.87 -5.31
N ILE A 27 -11.29 -6.77 -3.98
CA ILE A 27 -10.29 -5.88 -3.37
C ILE A 27 -8.88 -6.31 -3.78
N GLY A 28 -8.61 -7.61 -3.76
CA GLY A 28 -7.31 -8.15 -4.13
C GLY A 28 -6.99 -7.86 -5.59
N GLU A 29 -7.99 -8.01 -6.47
CA GLU A 29 -7.85 -7.68 -7.90
C GLU A 29 -7.60 -6.19 -8.12
N MET A 30 -8.37 -5.30 -7.50
CA MET A 30 -8.15 -3.85 -7.57
C MET A 30 -6.73 -3.46 -7.10
N MET A 31 -6.28 -4.05 -5.98
CA MET A 31 -4.92 -3.82 -5.47
C MET A 31 -3.86 -4.34 -6.44
N ALA A 32 -4.07 -5.51 -7.03
CA ALA A 32 -3.13 -6.11 -7.99
C ALA A 32 -3.00 -5.25 -9.26
N GLN A 33 -4.12 -4.76 -9.80
CA GLN A 33 -4.11 -3.87 -10.96
C GLN A 33 -3.37 -2.56 -10.67
N GLY A 34 -3.67 -1.92 -9.54
CA GLY A 34 -2.97 -0.68 -9.13
C GLY A 34 -1.47 -0.88 -8.90
N LEU A 35 -1.08 -2.03 -8.32
CA LEU A 35 0.31 -2.39 -8.12
C LEU A 35 1.03 -2.68 -9.44
N SER A 36 0.40 -3.43 -10.35
CA SER A 36 0.95 -3.73 -11.68
C SER A 36 1.23 -2.44 -12.45
N TRP A 37 0.25 -1.54 -12.49
CA TRP A 37 0.42 -0.24 -13.14
C TRP A 37 1.55 0.58 -12.50
N SER A 38 1.63 0.60 -11.16
CA SER A 38 2.71 1.31 -10.46
C SER A 38 4.10 0.76 -10.80
N VAL A 39 4.22 -0.56 -10.92
CA VAL A 39 5.45 -1.25 -11.34
C VAL A 39 5.82 -0.88 -12.79
N GLU A 40 4.84 -0.84 -13.69
CA GLU A 40 5.05 -0.40 -15.08
C GLU A 40 5.53 1.06 -15.16
N GLN A 41 5.12 1.92 -14.21
CA GLN A 41 5.63 3.29 -14.09
C GLN A 41 7.03 3.36 -13.45
N GLY A 42 7.63 2.23 -13.08
CA GLY A 42 8.94 2.17 -12.45
C GLY A 42 8.95 2.46 -10.95
N ALA A 43 7.79 2.44 -10.28
CA ALA A 43 7.74 2.58 -8.82
C ALA A 43 8.50 1.44 -8.15
N THR A 44 9.44 1.81 -7.30
CA THR A 44 10.26 0.91 -6.47
C THR A 44 9.62 0.68 -5.10
N HIS A 45 8.79 1.63 -4.68
CA HIS A 45 8.22 1.71 -3.34
C HIS A 45 6.79 2.26 -3.43
N ILE A 46 5.86 1.70 -2.66
CA ILE A 46 4.50 2.22 -2.51
C ILE A 46 4.26 2.57 -1.05
N LEU A 47 4.05 3.86 -0.76
CA LEU A 47 3.60 4.31 0.55
C LEU A 47 2.08 4.28 0.63
N ALA A 48 1.54 3.78 1.74
CA ALA A 48 0.11 3.73 1.99
C ALA A 48 -0.22 4.22 3.40
N THR A 49 -1.31 4.98 3.51
CA THR A 49 -1.94 5.30 4.80
C THR A 49 -3.14 4.36 4.98
N VAL A 50 -3.01 3.44 5.94
CA VAL A 50 -3.96 2.33 6.09
C VAL A 50 -4.69 2.45 7.42
N ASN A 51 -5.99 2.18 7.46
CA ASN A 51 -6.71 2.11 8.72
C ASN A 51 -6.17 0.91 9.54
N PRO A 52 -5.78 1.07 10.82
CA PRO A 52 -5.22 -0.02 11.63
C PRO A 52 -6.01 -1.34 11.63
N PRO A 53 -7.37 -1.35 11.64
CA PRO A 53 -8.14 -2.60 11.59
C PRO A 53 -7.91 -3.46 10.34
N VAL A 54 -7.40 -2.89 9.24
CA VAL A 54 -7.12 -3.63 8.00
C VAL A 54 -5.63 -3.74 7.67
N ALA A 55 -4.74 -3.17 8.50
CA ALA A 55 -3.29 -3.21 8.27
C ALA A 55 -2.73 -4.63 8.15
N SER A 56 -3.26 -5.59 8.94
CA SER A 56 -2.86 -7.00 8.86
C SER A 56 -3.16 -7.65 7.51
N ARG A 57 -4.17 -7.17 6.77
CA ARG A 57 -4.48 -7.65 5.42
C ARG A 57 -3.46 -7.12 4.41
N PHE A 58 -3.05 -5.86 4.55
CA PHE A 58 -1.97 -5.27 3.75
C PHE A 58 -0.63 -5.97 4.01
N ALA A 59 -0.37 -6.37 5.25
CA ALA A 59 0.83 -7.14 5.60
C ALA A 59 0.92 -8.48 4.86
N ARG A 60 -0.21 -9.17 4.65
CA ARG A 60 -0.25 -10.43 3.88
C ARG A 60 0.12 -10.28 2.41
N VAL A 61 0.04 -9.07 1.87
CA VAL A 61 0.42 -8.76 0.48
C VAL A 61 1.74 -8.00 0.40
N GLY A 62 2.54 -8.03 1.48
CA GLY A 62 3.93 -7.56 1.48
C GLY A 62 4.15 -6.15 2.04
N TYR A 63 3.11 -5.42 2.44
CA TYR A 63 3.31 -4.13 3.10
C TYR A 63 3.90 -4.31 4.50
N ARG A 64 4.83 -3.45 4.88
CA ARG A 64 5.40 -3.37 6.23
C ARG A 64 5.08 -2.04 6.90
N PRO A 65 4.79 -2.00 8.20
CA PRO A 65 4.68 -0.74 8.93
C PRO A 65 6.02 0.00 8.90
N VAL A 66 5.99 1.33 8.76
CA VAL A 66 7.19 2.18 8.71
C VAL A 66 7.17 3.33 9.72
N GLY A 67 6.20 3.32 10.64
CA GLY A 67 6.07 4.28 11.72
C GLY A 67 4.97 3.86 12.68
N GLU A 68 4.91 4.58 13.79
CA GLU A 68 3.87 4.38 14.80
C GLU A 68 2.48 4.80 14.27
N PRO A 69 1.40 4.11 14.66
CA PRO A 69 0.05 4.57 14.40
C PRO A 69 -0.19 5.97 14.98
N PHE A 70 -0.96 6.79 14.27
CA PHE A 70 -1.34 8.12 14.73
C PHE A 70 -2.77 8.46 14.33
N LEU A 71 -3.29 9.56 14.86
CA LEU A 71 -4.60 10.10 14.50
C LEU A 71 -4.40 11.30 13.57
N HIS A 72 -5.04 11.27 12.41
CA HIS A 72 -4.96 12.33 11.42
C HIS A 72 -6.21 13.22 11.44
N GLY A 73 -5.98 14.54 11.38
CA GLY A 73 -7.03 15.53 11.21
C GLY A 73 -7.93 15.76 12.45
N PRO A 74 -8.86 16.73 12.36
CA PRO A 74 -9.80 17.03 13.43
C PRO A 74 -10.77 15.87 13.72
N GLU A 75 -11.06 15.03 12.72
CA GLU A 75 -11.91 13.83 12.84
C GLU A 75 -11.22 12.66 13.55
N ARG A 76 -9.92 12.81 13.90
CA ARG A 76 -9.12 11.79 14.60
C ARG A 76 -9.12 10.43 13.88
N LEU A 77 -8.94 10.44 12.57
CA LEU A 77 -8.92 9.21 11.77
C LEU A 77 -7.67 8.39 12.10
N PRO A 78 -7.80 7.09 12.47
CA PRO A 78 -6.66 6.27 12.81
C PRO A 78 -5.89 5.85 11.56
N VAL A 79 -4.57 6.08 11.56
CA VAL A 79 -3.68 5.81 10.43
C VAL A 79 -2.51 4.94 10.89
N GLN A 80 -2.25 3.87 10.15
CA GLN A 80 -1.01 3.10 10.15
C GLN A 80 -0.23 3.43 8.87
N PRO A 81 0.94 4.09 8.94
CA PRO A 81 1.80 4.26 7.79
C PRO A 81 2.42 2.91 7.41
N MET A 82 2.28 2.52 6.14
CA MET A 82 2.80 1.28 5.60
C MET A 82 3.57 1.53 4.30
N LEU A 83 4.51 0.64 4.00
CA LEU A 83 5.35 0.67 2.80
C LEU A 83 5.37 -0.71 2.15
N LEU A 84 5.25 -0.77 0.84
CA LEU A 84 5.53 -1.95 0.04
C LEU A 84 6.77 -1.68 -0.82
N GLU A 85 7.71 -2.62 -0.83
CA GLU A 85 8.80 -2.66 -1.81
C GLU A 85 8.31 -3.45 -3.02
N THR A 86 8.43 -2.88 -4.22
CA THR A 86 7.91 -3.55 -5.44
C THR A 86 8.89 -4.61 -5.94
N GLY A 87 8.41 -5.51 -6.80
CA GLY A 87 9.26 -6.56 -7.39
C GLY A 87 10.47 -6.03 -8.17
N VAL A 88 10.40 -4.79 -8.69
CA VAL A 88 11.52 -4.11 -9.35
C VAL A 88 12.66 -3.84 -8.35
N GLU A 89 12.34 -3.35 -7.16
CA GLU A 89 13.33 -3.11 -6.10
C GLU A 89 13.89 -4.43 -5.56
N VAL A 90 13.03 -5.42 -5.34
CA VAL A 90 13.45 -6.76 -4.88
C VAL A 90 14.41 -7.39 -5.89
N ALA A 91 14.10 -7.33 -7.19
CA ALA A 91 14.94 -7.86 -8.25
C ALA A 91 16.29 -7.11 -8.37
N ARG A 92 16.29 -5.78 -8.23
CA ARG A 92 17.51 -4.96 -8.25
C ARG A 92 18.48 -5.31 -7.13
N ARG A 93 17.99 -5.61 -5.92
CA ARG A 93 18.86 -6.00 -4.80
C ARG A 93 19.42 -7.42 -4.91
N ALA A 94 18.79 -8.28 -5.72
CA ALA A 94 19.19 -9.66 -5.93
C ALA A 94 20.19 -9.85 -7.09
N ALA A 95 20.41 -8.81 -7.90
CA ALA A 95 21.34 -8.78 -9.03
C ALA A 95 22.66 -8.10 -8.63
#